data_AF-A0A7C0W533-F1
#
_entry.id   AF-A0A7C0W533-F1
#
_cell.length_a   1.000
_cell.length_b   1.000
_cell.length_c   1.000
_cell.angle_alpha   90.00
_cell.angle_beta   90.00
_cell.angle_gamma   90.00
#
_symmetry.space_group_name_H-M   'P 1'
#
loop_
_entity.id
_entity.type
_entity.pdbx_description
1 polymer ?
#
loop_
_entity_poly.entity_id
_entity_poly.type
_entity_poly.pdbx_seq_one_letter_code
_entity_poly.pdbx_strand_id
1 'polypeptide(L)'
;KTVQTLDELDVSKPCIDCQDEGYNVEWSQELKIHESFDEYLRAWVLIHALHRKLGFRGDGPGMIFNMSVGYDYAGIRRPNVQWYLDQMSDASDHLDGYVDIVAEDYPDVHDVDIPTRLSDTITLSTMHGCPPDEIEKISKYLMRERVLHTSVKSNPTLLGPERVREILHDDLGYVDVAVPDEAFEHDLRYDDAVAMFRRLLRVAHSMGVTFGVKLSNTLEVLNFREVFEETTMYMSGRALHAITVNVANELNEEFNGDLPISFAGGADAFNVPALLRSGMKSVTVCSDLLKSGGYMRMLQYFETTDAAIDLVGATDLTDFIARSAIRDPGFSDFVSILSTTSFSDTGLNPDVDECEALAGLLSGGFEGSASEAIRDWGVRRGLTETEVGEFGDEVVKALARINLRTYASQVRQAWELKKGSFLRDRSKTTRPLGLFDCIEAPCEDECPVNQRVPEYMRAVQEGDWDRAVEVTRRDNPIPTILGDVCDHLCELTCIRTHYDEPLAIRDIKRFIMQHETDPNLIPQAPPNGIRVAIIGTGPAGISAAERLAMNGFSVTMFEQHPYPGGMVAGAIPEYRLPRHEIDHDLEALDELGVEIRYGQTAGKDFTISDLRGQ
;
A
#
# COMPACT_ATOMS: atom_id res chain seq x y z
N LYS A 1 20.60 5.68 -1.94
CA LYS A 1 21.25 5.27 -3.21
C LYS A 1 22.34 4.25 -2.90
N THR A 2 22.57 3.25 -3.77
CA THR A 2 23.68 2.28 -3.61
C THR A 2 24.91 2.78 -4.37
N VAL A 3 25.98 3.09 -3.65
CA VAL A 3 27.26 3.50 -4.21
C VAL A 3 28.10 2.26 -4.56
N GLN A 4 28.77 2.32 -5.70
CA GLN A 4 29.59 1.22 -6.21
C GLN A 4 30.79 1.76 -7.00
N THR A 5 31.71 0.85 -7.35
CA THR A 5 32.93 1.21 -8.08
C THR A 5 32.69 1.68 -9.50
N LEU A 6 31.82 0.96 -10.23
CA LEU A 6 31.47 1.26 -11.61
C LEU A 6 30.28 2.23 -11.58
N ASP A 7 30.56 3.52 -11.67
CA ASP A 7 29.56 4.57 -11.50
C ASP A 7 28.98 5.17 -12.79
N GLU A 8 29.34 4.56 -13.94
CA GLU A 8 28.78 4.85 -15.26
C GLU A 8 28.19 3.55 -15.84
N LEU A 9 26.87 3.51 -15.98
CA LEU A 9 26.12 2.40 -16.58
C LEU A 9 25.25 2.93 -17.72
N ASP A 10 25.22 2.19 -18.83
CA ASP A 10 24.24 2.40 -19.89
C ASP A 10 23.02 1.55 -19.55
N VAL A 11 21.88 2.19 -19.29
CA VAL A 11 20.67 1.56 -18.76
C VAL A 11 19.54 1.82 -19.74
N SER A 12 18.83 0.76 -20.12
CA SER A 12 17.64 0.85 -20.96
C SER A 12 16.60 1.76 -20.33
N LYS A 13 15.92 2.59 -21.13
CA LYS A 13 14.87 3.51 -20.64
C LYS A 13 13.57 3.30 -21.40
N PRO A 14 12.42 3.20 -20.70
CA PRO A 14 12.25 3.33 -19.25
C PRO A 14 12.78 2.11 -18.47
N CYS A 15 13.45 2.33 -17.32
CA CYS A 15 13.97 1.24 -16.48
C CYS A 15 13.07 0.87 -15.29
N ILE A 16 12.00 1.64 -15.07
CA ILE A 16 11.01 1.46 -14.00
C ILE A 16 9.62 1.71 -14.58
N ASP A 17 8.67 0.83 -14.28
CA ASP A 17 7.24 0.96 -14.55
C ASP A 17 6.47 0.73 -13.24
N CYS A 18 5.93 1.82 -12.66
CA CYS A 18 5.24 1.80 -11.38
C CYS A 18 3.74 2.07 -11.59
N GLN A 19 2.99 0.99 -11.87
CA GLN A 19 1.53 1.02 -12.04
C GLN A 19 0.85 0.58 -10.74
N ASP A 20 0.39 -0.68 -10.68
CA ASP A 20 -0.06 -1.32 -9.44
C ASP A 20 1.12 -1.98 -8.72
N GLU A 21 1.63 -3.06 -9.30
CA GLU A 21 2.98 -3.56 -9.01
C GLU A 21 4.01 -2.67 -9.73
N GLY A 22 5.11 -2.40 -9.04
CA GLY A 22 6.27 -1.74 -9.62
C GLY A 22 7.23 -2.78 -10.18
N TYR A 23 7.60 -2.63 -11.45
CA TYR A 23 8.62 -3.45 -12.09
C TYR A 23 9.82 -2.58 -12.47
N ASN A 24 11.02 -3.11 -12.31
CA ASN A 24 12.24 -2.49 -12.83
C ASN A 24 13.13 -3.54 -13.48
N VAL A 25 13.94 -3.15 -14.45
CA VAL A 25 14.81 -4.11 -15.18
C VAL A 25 16.29 -3.99 -14.86
N GLU A 26 16.72 -2.90 -14.22
CA GLU A 26 18.15 -2.70 -13.97
C GLU A 26 18.47 -1.75 -12.82
N TRP A 27 19.78 -1.65 -12.55
CA TRP A 27 20.43 -0.80 -11.56
C TRP A 27 20.28 0.67 -11.94
N SER A 28 19.44 1.44 -11.23
CA SER A 28 19.48 2.90 -11.39
C SER A 28 20.78 3.40 -10.78
N GLN A 29 21.75 3.76 -11.61
CA GLN A 29 22.81 4.70 -11.26
C GLN A 29 22.72 5.94 -12.13
N GLU A 30 21.94 6.90 -11.66
CA GLU A 30 21.76 8.22 -12.30
C GLU A 30 22.84 9.22 -11.91
N LEU A 31 23.52 9.02 -10.76
CA LEU A 31 24.53 9.91 -10.22
C LEU A 31 25.85 9.16 -10.02
N LYS A 32 26.95 9.83 -10.35
CA LYS A 32 28.31 9.39 -10.02
C LYS A 32 28.54 9.44 -8.52
N ILE A 33 29.63 8.84 -8.06
CA ILE A 33 29.92 8.76 -6.62
C ILE A 33 30.09 10.14 -5.96
N HIS A 34 30.74 11.09 -6.65
CA HIS A 34 30.90 12.46 -6.18
C HIS A 34 29.59 13.24 -6.20
N GLU A 35 28.79 13.09 -7.25
CA GLU A 35 27.47 13.72 -7.36
C GLU A 35 26.51 13.19 -6.28
N SER A 36 26.61 11.90 -5.95
CA SER A 36 25.85 11.31 -4.85
C SER A 36 26.24 11.95 -3.51
N PHE A 37 27.53 12.10 -3.23
CA PHE A 37 28.01 12.79 -2.03
C PHE A 37 27.49 14.24 -1.96
N ASP A 38 27.57 14.98 -3.06
CA ASP A 38 27.08 16.36 -3.14
C ASP A 38 25.59 16.45 -2.78
N GLU A 39 24.74 15.54 -3.30
CA GLU A 39 23.31 15.51 -2.97
C GLU A 39 23.05 15.17 -1.49
N TYR A 40 23.82 14.24 -0.89
CA TYR A 40 23.73 14.00 0.55
C TYR A 40 24.11 15.25 1.35
N LEU A 41 25.22 15.91 1.03
CA LEU A 41 25.67 17.08 1.78
C LEU A 41 24.71 18.27 1.63
N ARG A 42 24.16 18.50 0.43
CA ARG A 42 23.08 19.48 0.20
C ARG A 42 21.87 19.20 1.09
N ALA A 43 21.37 17.98 1.06
CA ALA A 43 20.21 17.59 1.86
C ALA A 43 20.49 17.73 3.37
N TRP A 44 21.71 17.36 3.81
CA TRP A 44 22.13 17.47 5.21
C TRP A 44 22.06 18.91 5.71
N VAL A 45 22.68 19.85 4.98
CA VAL A 45 22.66 21.28 5.32
C VAL A 45 21.24 21.83 5.28
N LEU A 46 20.48 21.54 4.22
CA LEU A 46 19.13 22.06 4.04
C LEU A 46 18.18 21.59 5.16
N ILE A 47 18.24 20.33 5.58
CA ILE A 47 17.34 19.82 6.61
C ILE A 47 17.64 20.45 7.98
N HIS A 48 18.91 20.63 8.34
CA HIS A 48 19.30 21.33 9.57
C HIS A 48 18.90 22.82 9.53
N ALA A 49 19.14 23.48 8.40
CA ALA A 49 18.73 24.86 8.18
C ALA A 49 17.20 25.02 8.31
N LEU A 50 16.43 24.12 7.69
CA LEU A 50 14.97 24.12 7.75
C LEU A 50 14.43 23.82 9.15
N HIS A 51 15.04 22.89 9.89
CA HIS A 51 14.67 22.61 11.28
C HIS A 51 14.75 23.88 12.15
N ARG A 52 15.87 24.61 12.04
CA ARG A 52 16.04 25.92 12.72
C ARG A 52 15.03 26.95 12.22
N LYS A 53 14.89 27.10 10.91
CA LYS A 53 14.05 28.12 10.27
C LYS A 53 12.56 27.95 10.58
N LEU A 54 12.09 26.71 10.66
CA LEU A 54 10.71 26.36 10.98
C LEU A 54 10.44 26.31 12.50
N GLY A 55 11.48 26.42 13.33
CA GLY A 55 11.35 26.45 14.79
C GLY A 55 10.91 25.10 15.37
N PHE A 56 11.32 23.99 14.75
CA PHE A 56 11.04 22.66 15.28
C PHE A 56 11.77 22.40 16.59
N ARG A 57 11.18 21.55 17.45
CA ARG A 57 11.73 21.25 18.79
C ARG A 57 12.96 20.34 18.69
N GLY A 58 13.75 20.31 19.76
CA GLY A 58 14.96 19.49 19.89
C GLY A 58 16.21 20.19 19.38
N ASP A 59 17.37 19.58 19.66
CA ASP A 59 18.68 20.13 19.29
C ASP A 59 19.03 19.90 17.80
N GLY A 60 18.26 19.08 17.10
CA GLY A 60 18.43 18.82 15.67
C GLY A 60 17.23 18.12 15.05
N PRO A 61 17.28 17.81 13.74
CA PRO A 61 16.14 17.36 12.95
C PRO A 61 15.63 15.94 13.26
N GLY A 62 16.32 15.17 14.11
CA GLY A 62 15.89 13.81 14.48
C GLY A 62 15.86 12.82 13.32
N MET A 63 16.75 12.98 12.34
CA MET A 63 16.85 12.12 11.16
C MET A 63 18.19 11.37 11.12
N ILE A 64 18.23 10.28 10.38
CA ILE A 64 19.46 9.57 10.04
C ILE A 64 19.56 9.44 8.52
N PHE A 65 20.77 9.61 8.00
CA PHE A 65 21.07 9.15 6.64
C PHE A 65 21.59 7.73 6.72
N ASN A 66 21.05 6.86 5.87
CA ASN A 66 21.52 5.49 5.74
C ASN A 66 22.21 5.34 4.38
N MET A 67 23.52 5.14 4.40
CA MET A 67 24.29 4.88 3.20
C MET A 67 23.88 3.53 2.60
N SER A 68 24.09 3.34 1.30
CA SER A 68 24.12 1.99 0.76
C SER A 68 25.33 1.82 -0.13
N VAL A 69 25.94 0.63 -0.04
CA VAL A 69 27.06 0.21 -0.86
C VAL A 69 26.74 -1.15 -1.46
N GLY A 70 27.14 -1.40 -2.70
CA GLY A 70 26.90 -2.66 -3.38
C GLY A 70 28.01 -2.96 -4.36
N TYR A 71 28.88 -3.92 -4.02
CA TYR A 71 29.88 -4.50 -4.89
C TYR A 71 30.53 -5.70 -4.16
N ASP A 72 31.46 -6.39 -4.81
CA ASP A 72 32.38 -7.31 -4.13
C ASP A 72 33.31 -6.54 -3.15
N TYR A 73 33.97 -7.29 -2.26
CA TYR A 73 34.88 -6.75 -1.26
C TYR A 73 36.02 -5.95 -1.89
N ALA A 74 36.53 -6.39 -3.04
CA ALA A 74 37.63 -5.72 -3.71
C ALA A 74 37.22 -4.33 -4.25
N GLY A 75 36.02 -4.19 -4.80
CA GLY A 75 35.47 -2.93 -5.26
C GLY A 75 35.09 -2.00 -4.11
N ILE A 76 34.53 -2.52 -3.02
CA ILE A 76 34.30 -1.69 -1.82
C ILE A 76 35.61 -1.09 -1.30
N ARG A 77 36.73 -1.80 -1.43
CA ARG A 77 38.07 -1.34 -1.05
C ARG A 77 38.73 -0.40 -2.06
N ARG A 78 38.11 -0.09 -3.20
CA ARG A 78 38.71 0.82 -4.19
C ARG A 78 38.73 2.28 -3.72
N PRO A 79 39.72 3.09 -4.16
CA PRO A 79 39.92 4.44 -3.66
C PRO A 79 38.70 5.37 -3.73
N ASN A 80 37.89 5.28 -4.79
CA ASN A 80 36.70 6.12 -4.94
C ASN A 80 35.62 5.78 -3.89
N VAL A 81 35.34 4.49 -3.65
CA VAL A 81 34.39 4.06 -2.61
C VAL A 81 34.93 4.38 -1.22
N GLN A 82 36.24 4.21 -1.02
CA GLN A 82 36.89 4.58 0.24
C GLN A 82 36.77 6.08 0.51
N TRP A 83 37.06 6.91 -0.48
CA TRP A 83 36.87 8.36 -0.43
C TRP A 83 35.43 8.72 -0.02
N TYR A 84 34.42 8.14 -0.68
CA TYR A 84 33.02 8.41 -0.35
C TYR A 84 32.69 8.10 1.10
N LEU A 85 33.09 6.92 1.59
CA LEU A 85 32.84 6.51 2.96
C LEU A 85 33.58 7.39 3.98
N ASP A 86 34.77 7.90 3.63
CA ASP A 86 35.52 8.84 4.46
C ASP A 86 34.79 10.19 4.54
N GLN A 87 34.34 10.73 3.40
CA GLN A 87 33.59 11.98 3.35
C GLN A 87 32.22 11.91 4.05
N MET A 88 31.54 10.75 3.99
CA MET A 88 30.29 10.56 4.74
C MET A 88 30.51 10.48 6.26
N SER A 89 31.68 9.99 6.68
CA SER A 89 32.07 9.90 8.09
C SER A 89 32.51 11.24 8.66
N ASP A 90 33.11 12.08 7.80
CA ASP A 90 33.56 13.43 8.12
C ASP A 90 33.65 14.31 6.84
N ALA A 91 32.67 15.21 6.68
CA ALA A 91 32.58 16.15 5.56
C ALA A 91 33.16 17.53 5.89
N SER A 92 34.02 17.66 6.91
CA SER A 92 34.57 18.95 7.36
C SER A 92 35.18 19.78 6.23
N ASP A 93 35.85 19.13 5.27
CA ASP A 93 36.51 19.82 4.14
C ASP A 93 35.52 20.46 3.14
N HIS A 94 34.24 20.06 3.17
CA HIS A 94 33.22 20.47 2.20
C HIS A 94 32.08 21.27 2.83
N LEU A 95 31.77 21.03 4.11
CA LEU A 95 30.56 21.52 4.76
C LEU A 95 30.39 23.05 4.65
N ASP A 96 31.42 23.82 4.99
CA ASP A 96 31.36 25.30 5.00
C ASP A 96 30.94 25.87 3.64
N GLY A 97 31.45 25.29 2.53
CA GLY A 97 31.09 25.74 1.19
C GLY A 97 29.62 25.50 0.85
N TYR A 98 29.00 24.45 1.39
CA TYR A 98 27.57 24.20 1.22
C TYR A 98 26.69 25.04 2.15
N VAL A 99 27.19 25.34 3.35
CA VAL A 99 26.55 26.30 4.27
C VAL A 99 26.52 27.69 3.64
N ASP A 100 27.62 28.14 3.03
CA ASP A 100 27.71 29.42 2.33
C ASP A 100 26.67 29.54 1.20
N ILE A 101 26.42 28.47 0.45
CA ILE A 101 25.38 28.45 -0.60
C ILE A 101 23.99 28.70 0.00
N VAL A 102 23.66 28.03 1.11
CA VAL A 102 22.35 28.21 1.77
C VAL A 102 22.25 29.59 2.45
N ALA A 103 23.38 30.13 2.92
CA ALA A 103 23.46 31.43 3.58
C ALA A 103 23.09 32.60 2.66
N GLU A 104 23.19 32.44 1.33
CA GLU A 104 22.74 33.44 0.36
C GLU A 104 21.25 33.79 0.54
N ASP A 105 20.41 32.80 0.86
CA ASP A 105 18.97 32.95 1.08
C ASP A 105 18.56 32.90 2.58
N TYR A 106 19.41 32.33 3.44
CA TYR A 106 19.15 32.19 4.87
C TYR A 106 20.43 32.37 5.70
N PRO A 107 20.88 33.63 5.94
CA PRO A 107 22.14 33.92 6.62
C PRO A 107 22.27 33.31 8.01
N ASP A 108 21.17 33.14 8.74
CA ASP A 108 21.14 32.56 10.08
C ASP A 108 21.56 31.06 10.10
N VAL A 109 21.75 30.44 8.93
CA VAL A 109 22.29 29.07 8.82
C VAL A 109 23.69 28.95 9.44
N HIS A 110 24.49 30.02 9.44
CA HIS A 110 25.82 30.02 10.07
C HIS A 110 25.78 29.83 11.59
N ASP A 111 24.63 30.09 12.22
CA ASP A 111 24.42 29.88 13.65
C ASP A 111 23.85 28.48 13.95
N VAL A 112 23.63 27.64 12.92
CA VAL A 112 23.14 26.27 13.06
C VAL A 112 24.32 25.33 13.25
N ASP A 113 24.29 24.54 14.32
CA ASP A 113 25.25 23.45 14.56
C ASP A 113 24.93 22.29 13.62
N ILE A 114 25.66 22.22 12.49
CA ILE A 114 25.50 21.16 11.49
C ILE A 114 26.63 20.14 11.68
N PRO A 115 26.33 18.88 12.05
CA PRO A 115 27.37 17.87 12.26
C PRO A 115 28.15 17.59 10.98
N THR A 116 29.47 17.43 11.11
CA THR A 116 30.34 17.07 9.96
C THR A 116 30.19 15.61 9.55
N ARG A 117 29.75 14.73 10.45
CA ARG A 117 29.40 13.36 10.14
C ARG A 117 27.98 13.31 9.58
N LEU A 118 27.84 12.89 8.32
CA LEU A 118 26.54 12.76 7.65
C LEU A 118 25.87 11.43 8.00
N SER A 119 26.64 10.36 8.19
CA SER A 119 26.10 9.03 8.46
C SER A 119 27.11 8.11 9.15
N ASP A 120 26.62 7.31 10.09
CA ASP A 120 27.31 6.16 10.71
C ASP A 120 26.60 4.82 10.41
N THR A 121 25.62 4.84 9.51
CA THR A 121 24.76 3.69 9.22
C THR A 121 24.85 3.33 7.74
N ILE A 122 24.95 2.04 7.44
CA ILE A 122 25.11 1.54 6.08
C ILE A 122 24.29 0.26 5.82
N THR A 123 23.65 0.20 4.65
CA THR A 123 23.07 -1.02 4.09
C THR A 123 23.96 -1.59 3.01
N LEU A 124 24.46 -2.80 3.22
CA LEU A 124 25.07 -3.62 2.18
C LEU A 124 23.99 -4.15 1.24
N SER A 125 23.97 -3.62 0.02
CA SER A 125 23.15 -4.14 -1.08
C SER A 125 23.85 -5.34 -1.70
N THR A 126 23.35 -6.53 -1.41
CA THR A 126 23.86 -7.78 -2.00
C THR A 126 23.39 -7.89 -3.45
N MET A 127 24.31 -8.12 -4.37
CA MET A 127 23.93 -8.48 -5.74
C MET A 127 23.24 -9.85 -5.74
N HIS A 128 22.26 -10.08 -6.62
CA HIS A 128 21.75 -11.44 -6.85
C HIS A 128 22.92 -12.36 -7.19
N GLY A 129 23.02 -13.52 -6.54
CA GLY A 129 24.19 -14.39 -6.70
C GLY A 129 25.39 -14.11 -5.80
N CYS A 130 25.36 -13.11 -4.91
CA CYS A 130 26.50 -12.80 -4.04
C CYS A 130 26.75 -13.93 -3.01
N PRO A 131 27.96 -14.52 -2.97
CA PRO A 131 28.25 -15.61 -2.05
C PRO A 131 28.14 -15.20 -0.56
N PRO A 132 27.61 -16.06 0.32
CA PRO A 132 27.44 -15.76 1.75
C PRO A 132 28.75 -15.33 2.44
N ASP A 133 29.88 -15.95 2.08
CA ASP A 133 31.18 -15.63 2.65
C ASP A 133 31.67 -14.23 2.29
N GLU A 134 31.35 -13.76 1.07
CA GLU A 134 31.66 -12.41 0.62
C GLU A 134 30.79 -11.37 1.35
N ILE A 135 29.49 -11.65 1.51
CA ILE A 135 28.57 -10.81 2.30
C ILE A 135 29.07 -10.68 3.75
N GLU A 136 29.43 -11.81 4.38
CA GLU A 136 29.92 -11.84 5.75
C GLU A 136 31.23 -11.06 5.89
N LYS A 137 32.15 -11.22 4.93
CA LYS A 137 33.45 -10.54 4.92
C LYS A 137 33.30 -9.03 4.81
N ILE A 138 32.46 -8.55 3.88
CA ILE A 138 32.17 -7.12 3.72
C ILE A 138 31.52 -6.56 4.99
N SER A 139 30.52 -7.26 5.53
CA SER A 139 29.80 -6.82 6.72
C SER A 139 30.74 -6.71 7.93
N LYS A 140 31.64 -7.68 8.12
CA LYS A 140 32.68 -7.61 9.17
C LYS A 140 33.62 -6.43 8.96
N TYR A 141 33.99 -6.13 7.72
CA TYR A 141 34.83 -4.98 7.41
C TYR A 141 34.16 -3.64 7.79
N LEU A 142 32.91 -3.45 7.37
CA LEU A 142 32.14 -2.25 7.69
C LEU A 142 32.00 -2.04 9.20
N MET A 143 31.75 -3.10 9.97
CA MET A 143 31.64 -3.01 11.43
C MET A 143 32.99 -2.87 12.14
N ARG A 144 34.03 -3.59 11.73
CA ARG A 144 35.31 -3.65 12.47
C ARG A 144 36.28 -2.53 12.10
N GLU A 145 36.40 -2.22 10.82
CA GLU A 145 37.36 -1.24 10.32
C GLU A 145 36.72 0.14 10.14
N ARG A 146 35.42 0.22 9.85
CA ARG A 146 34.71 1.49 9.67
C ARG A 146 33.77 1.87 10.82
N VAL A 147 33.52 0.94 11.76
CA VAL A 147 32.69 1.18 12.95
C VAL A 147 31.30 1.69 12.57
N LEU A 148 30.69 1.08 11.54
CA LEU A 148 29.37 1.45 11.03
C LEU A 148 28.28 0.49 11.51
N HIS A 149 27.11 1.03 11.86
CA HIS A 149 25.88 0.25 12.03
C HIS A 149 25.52 -0.34 10.67
N THR A 150 25.48 -1.67 10.57
CA THR A 150 25.45 -2.35 9.27
C THR A 150 24.19 -3.20 9.12
N SER A 151 23.46 -3.00 8.04
CA SER A 151 22.35 -3.88 7.63
C SER A 151 22.68 -4.61 6.34
N VAL A 152 22.27 -5.87 6.22
CA VAL A 152 22.39 -6.64 4.97
C VAL A 152 21.03 -6.68 4.29
N LYS A 153 20.96 -6.23 3.03
CA LYS A 153 19.74 -6.40 2.23
C LYS A 153 19.56 -7.88 1.92
N SER A 154 18.33 -8.39 2.02
CA SER A 154 18.06 -9.80 1.72
C SER A 154 16.84 -9.96 0.83
N ASN A 155 16.91 -10.96 -0.03
CA ASN A 155 15.93 -11.19 -1.09
C ASN A 155 14.72 -11.97 -0.55
N PRO A 156 13.55 -11.84 -1.20
CA PRO A 156 12.33 -12.53 -0.77
C PRO A 156 12.41 -14.05 -0.98
N THR A 157 13.37 -14.48 -1.79
CA THR A 157 13.71 -15.89 -2.09
C THR A 157 14.15 -16.69 -0.87
N LEU A 158 14.49 -16.04 0.25
CA LEU A 158 14.73 -16.68 1.54
C LEU A 158 13.57 -17.57 2.01
N LEU A 159 12.33 -17.25 1.59
CA LEU A 159 11.15 -18.04 1.92
C LEU A 159 11.09 -19.38 1.18
N GLY A 160 11.90 -19.54 0.14
CA GLY A 160 11.94 -20.72 -0.71
C GLY A 160 10.88 -20.71 -1.83
N PRO A 161 11.10 -21.51 -2.90
CA PRO A 161 10.32 -21.46 -4.13
C PRO A 161 8.85 -21.84 -3.95
N GLU A 162 8.59 -22.90 -3.19
CA GLU A 162 7.24 -23.41 -2.96
C GLU A 162 6.37 -22.37 -2.26
N ARG A 163 6.90 -21.77 -1.19
CA ARG A 163 6.17 -20.82 -0.36
C ARG A 163 5.97 -19.47 -1.03
N VAL A 164 6.97 -18.98 -1.77
CA VAL A 164 6.82 -17.76 -2.59
C VAL A 164 5.70 -17.93 -3.61
N ARG A 165 5.67 -19.07 -4.32
CA ARG A 165 4.65 -19.35 -5.33
C ARG A 165 3.27 -19.58 -4.72
N GLU A 166 3.17 -20.28 -3.59
CA GLU A 166 1.92 -20.43 -2.85
C GLU A 166 1.31 -19.06 -2.50
N ILE A 167 2.09 -18.16 -1.90
CA ILE A 167 1.60 -16.82 -1.54
C ILE A 167 1.23 -16.03 -2.79
N LEU A 168 2.09 -16.02 -3.80
CA LEU A 168 1.88 -15.20 -4.99
C LEU A 168 0.69 -15.68 -5.84
N HIS A 169 0.59 -16.99 -6.07
CA HIS A 169 -0.34 -17.60 -7.03
C HIS A 169 -1.62 -18.07 -6.37
N ASP A 170 -1.51 -18.84 -5.28
CA ASP A 170 -2.67 -19.50 -4.69
C ASP A 170 -3.43 -18.57 -3.74
N ASP A 171 -2.71 -17.83 -2.89
CA ASP A 171 -3.32 -16.93 -1.91
C ASP A 171 -3.78 -15.60 -2.55
N LEU A 172 -2.88 -14.98 -3.33
CA LEU A 172 -3.07 -13.64 -3.88
C LEU A 172 -3.55 -13.62 -5.34
N GLY A 173 -3.42 -14.70 -6.11
CA GLY A 173 -3.97 -14.80 -7.47
C GLY A 173 -3.13 -14.18 -8.60
N TYR A 174 -1.84 -13.86 -8.39
CA TYR A 174 -0.94 -13.31 -9.41
C TYR A 174 -0.37 -14.39 -10.33
N VAL A 175 -1.23 -15.20 -10.92
CA VAL A 175 -0.85 -16.35 -11.78
C VAL A 175 -0.13 -15.92 -13.07
N ASP A 176 -0.22 -14.64 -13.43
CA ASP A 176 0.48 -14.03 -14.57
C ASP A 176 1.96 -13.71 -14.27
N VAL A 177 2.35 -13.69 -13.00
CA VAL A 177 3.71 -13.36 -12.57
C VAL A 177 4.52 -14.65 -12.40
N ALA A 178 5.40 -14.94 -13.36
CA ALA A 178 6.27 -16.12 -13.33
C ALA A 178 7.59 -15.83 -12.60
N VAL A 179 7.84 -16.55 -11.50
CA VAL A 179 9.13 -16.50 -10.76
C VAL A 179 10.01 -17.66 -11.24
N PRO A 180 11.16 -17.40 -11.91
CA PRO A 180 12.06 -18.44 -12.40
C PRO A 180 12.70 -19.24 -11.25
N ASP A 181 13.10 -20.49 -11.48
CA ASP A 181 13.80 -21.30 -10.46
C ASP A 181 15.21 -20.75 -10.21
N GLU A 182 15.83 -20.17 -11.25
CA GLU A 182 17.14 -19.53 -11.23
C GLU A 182 17.22 -18.40 -10.18
N ALA A 183 16.11 -17.70 -9.91
CA ALA A 183 16.04 -16.68 -8.87
C ALA A 183 16.37 -17.23 -7.48
N PHE A 184 16.10 -18.52 -7.23
CA PHE A 184 16.42 -19.18 -5.97
C PHE A 184 17.79 -19.83 -5.97
N GLU A 185 18.30 -20.28 -7.14
CA GLU A 185 19.57 -21.01 -7.23
C GLU A 185 20.78 -20.18 -6.84
N HIS A 186 20.77 -18.91 -7.24
CA HIS A 186 21.89 -18.00 -7.02
C HIS A 186 21.79 -17.23 -5.71
N ASP A 187 20.59 -17.08 -5.17
CA ASP A 187 20.35 -16.30 -3.96
C ASP A 187 20.77 -17.01 -2.67
N LEU A 188 21.00 -16.20 -1.64
CA LEU A 188 21.34 -16.66 -0.30
C LEU A 188 20.27 -17.63 0.22
N ARG A 189 20.69 -18.86 0.58
CA ARG A 189 19.80 -19.87 1.17
C ARG A 189 19.51 -19.56 2.64
N TYR A 190 18.33 -19.97 3.12
CA TYR A 190 17.86 -19.66 4.46
C TYR A 190 18.83 -20.09 5.57
N ASP A 191 19.24 -21.36 5.59
CA ASP A 191 20.14 -21.89 6.62
C ASP A 191 21.50 -21.18 6.65
N ASP A 192 22.05 -20.85 5.47
CA ASP A 192 23.30 -20.11 5.34
C ASP A 192 23.13 -18.67 5.84
N ALA A 193 22.00 -18.02 5.51
CA ALA A 193 21.66 -16.68 5.98
C ALA A 193 21.60 -16.64 7.50
N VAL A 194 20.85 -17.56 8.11
CA VAL A 194 20.67 -17.65 9.55
C VAL A 194 22.01 -17.86 10.25
N ALA A 195 22.83 -18.80 9.77
CA ALA A 195 24.14 -19.06 10.33
C ALA A 195 25.06 -17.83 10.25
N MET A 196 25.03 -17.11 9.12
CA MET A 196 25.77 -15.87 8.89
C MET A 196 25.29 -14.74 9.81
N PHE A 197 23.98 -14.49 9.90
CA PHE A 197 23.41 -13.43 10.73
C PHE A 197 23.74 -13.64 12.21
N ARG A 198 23.69 -14.88 12.73
CA ARG A 198 24.16 -15.20 14.10
C ARG A 198 25.63 -14.88 14.33
N ARG A 199 26.49 -15.02 13.31
CA ARG A 199 27.91 -14.61 13.42
C ARG A 199 28.05 -13.09 13.38
N LEU A 200 27.31 -12.41 12.51
CA LEU A 200 27.35 -10.95 12.35
C LEU A 200 26.79 -10.22 13.57
N LEU A 201 25.70 -10.69 14.19
CA LEU A 201 25.19 -10.16 15.45
C LEU A 201 26.25 -10.18 16.56
N ARG A 202 26.98 -11.30 16.70
CA ARG A 202 28.09 -11.40 17.68
C ARG A 202 29.23 -10.43 17.38
N VAL A 203 29.56 -10.21 16.10
CA VAL A 203 30.57 -9.23 15.70
C VAL A 203 30.11 -7.82 16.05
N ALA A 204 28.86 -7.47 15.72
CA ALA A 204 28.28 -6.17 16.01
C ALA A 204 28.32 -5.85 17.51
N HIS A 205 27.86 -6.81 18.33
CA HIS A 205 27.94 -6.72 19.79
C HIS A 205 29.37 -6.50 20.28
N SER A 206 30.36 -7.24 19.75
CA SER A 206 31.76 -7.05 20.17
C SER A 206 32.36 -5.69 19.80
N MET A 207 31.80 -5.02 18.78
CA MET A 207 32.26 -3.72 18.29
C MET A 207 31.43 -2.54 18.83
N GLY A 208 30.35 -2.81 19.58
CA GLY A 208 29.43 -1.76 20.05
C GLY A 208 28.61 -1.11 18.94
N VAL A 209 28.40 -1.80 17.81
CA VAL A 209 27.56 -1.34 16.70
C VAL A 209 26.37 -2.27 16.52
N THR A 210 25.38 -1.84 15.72
CA THR A 210 24.19 -2.63 15.42
C THR A 210 24.36 -3.41 14.13
N PHE A 211 23.89 -4.65 14.11
CA PHE A 211 23.69 -5.42 12.89
C PHE A 211 22.20 -5.73 12.71
N GLY A 212 21.72 -5.70 11.46
CA GLY A 212 20.35 -6.10 11.12
C GLY A 212 20.21 -6.49 9.66
N VAL A 213 18.97 -6.67 9.21
CA VAL A 213 18.65 -6.99 7.82
C VAL A 213 17.68 -5.97 7.23
N LYS A 214 17.76 -5.75 5.92
CA LYS A 214 16.78 -4.96 5.16
C LYS A 214 15.97 -5.90 4.25
N LEU A 215 14.69 -6.09 4.59
CA LEU A 215 13.76 -6.99 3.92
C LEU A 215 12.69 -6.18 3.19
N SER A 216 12.54 -6.22 1.88
CA SER A 216 13.20 -7.11 0.94
C SER A 216 13.96 -6.35 -0.11
N ASN A 217 14.76 -7.08 -0.87
CA ASN A 217 15.01 -6.68 -2.25
C ASN A 217 13.77 -6.93 -3.10
N THR A 218 13.83 -6.56 -4.37
CA THR A 218 12.81 -6.91 -5.34
C THR A 218 12.80 -8.42 -5.61
N LEU A 219 11.64 -8.95 -6.02
CA LEU A 219 11.51 -10.34 -6.47
C LEU A 219 11.79 -10.43 -7.96
N GLU A 220 12.77 -11.24 -8.37
CA GLU A 220 13.02 -11.50 -9.79
C GLU A 220 11.88 -12.30 -10.41
N VAL A 221 11.41 -11.86 -11.58
CA VAL A 221 10.32 -12.46 -12.34
C VAL A 221 10.64 -12.43 -13.84
N LEU A 222 10.02 -13.30 -14.62
CA LEU A 222 10.10 -13.24 -16.08
C LEU A 222 9.43 -11.96 -16.59
N ASN A 223 10.07 -11.29 -17.55
CA ASN A 223 9.50 -10.10 -18.15
C ASN A 223 8.32 -10.49 -19.06
N PHE A 224 7.14 -9.96 -18.75
CA PHE A 224 5.92 -10.07 -19.55
C PHE A 224 5.42 -8.69 -20.05
N ARG A 225 6.21 -7.63 -19.80
CA ARG A 225 5.88 -6.25 -20.15
C ARG A 225 6.50 -5.90 -21.50
N GLU A 226 5.77 -5.11 -22.28
CA GLU A 226 6.26 -4.59 -23.57
C GLU A 226 7.15 -3.34 -23.42
N VAL A 227 7.19 -2.72 -22.23
CA VAL A 227 7.96 -1.49 -21.97
C VAL A 227 9.45 -1.74 -21.73
N PHE A 228 9.84 -2.99 -21.51
CA PHE A 228 11.23 -3.37 -21.23
C PHE A 228 11.75 -4.35 -22.28
N GLU A 229 13.06 -4.31 -22.56
CA GLU A 229 13.71 -5.16 -23.56
C GLU A 229 14.29 -6.45 -22.95
N GLU A 230 14.46 -6.47 -21.63
CA GLU A 230 15.12 -7.52 -20.86
C GLU A 230 14.24 -8.78 -20.73
N THR A 231 14.85 -9.93 -20.48
CA THR A 231 14.12 -11.20 -20.29
C THR A 231 13.56 -11.37 -18.88
N THR A 232 14.15 -10.70 -17.91
CA THR A 232 13.75 -10.72 -16.50
C THR A 232 13.57 -9.30 -15.98
N MET A 233 12.77 -9.16 -14.95
CA MET A 233 12.51 -7.89 -14.27
C MET A 233 12.31 -8.15 -12.77
N TYR A 234 12.24 -7.07 -12.00
CA TYR A 234 12.28 -7.06 -10.56
C TYR A 234 10.99 -6.44 -10.03
N MET A 235 10.16 -7.27 -9.39
CA MET A 235 8.85 -6.87 -8.88
C MET A 235 8.96 -6.27 -7.48
N SER A 236 8.18 -5.21 -7.26
CA SER A 236 7.88 -4.56 -5.99
C SER A 236 6.39 -4.18 -5.97
N GLY A 237 5.87 -3.81 -4.80
CA GLY A 237 4.47 -3.45 -4.65
C GLY A 237 3.72 -4.45 -3.78
N ARG A 238 2.39 -4.48 -3.91
CA ARG A 238 1.51 -5.12 -2.94
C ARG A 238 1.66 -6.64 -2.92
N ALA A 239 1.93 -7.27 -4.06
CA ALA A 239 2.25 -8.70 -4.11
C ALA A 239 3.52 -9.05 -3.31
N LEU A 240 4.56 -8.20 -3.40
CA LEU A 240 5.80 -8.38 -2.65
C LEU A 240 5.60 -8.19 -1.14
N HIS A 241 4.59 -7.42 -0.73
CA HIS A 241 4.31 -7.15 0.68
C HIS A 241 4.05 -8.42 1.47
N ALA A 242 3.09 -9.25 1.04
CA ALA A 242 2.74 -10.48 1.75
C ALA A 242 3.93 -11.44 1.86
N ILE A 243 4.72 -11.57 0.79
CA ILE A 243 5.93 -12.40 0.77
C ILE A 243 6.96 -11.86 1.78
N THR A 244 7.20 -10.54 1.78
CA THR A 244 8.19 -9.90 2.65
C THR A 244 7.81 -9.98 4.12
N VAL A 245 6.52 -9.78 4.46
CA VAL A 245 6.02 -9.96 5.83
C VAL A 245 6.21 -11.41 6.29
N ASN A 246 5.99 -12.39 5.42
CA ASN A 246 6.20 -13.80 5.76
C ASN A 246 7.70 -14.14 5.94
N VAL A 247 8.61 -13.57 5.13
CA VAL A 247 10.06 -13.68 5.38
C VAL A 247 10.44 -13.03 6.71
N ALA A 248 9.89 -11.86 7.00
CA ALA A 248 10.13 -11.17 8.26
C ALA A 248 9.66 -12.01 9.44
N ASN A 249 8.50 -12.67 9.34
CA ASN A 249 7.99 -13.57 10.38
C ASN A 249 8.92 -14.77 10.61
N GLU A 250 9.36 -15.48 9.55
CA GLU A 250 10.29 -16.62 9.68
C GLU A 250 11.59 -16.22 10.40
N LEU A 251 12.19 -15.09 9.99
CA LEU A 251 13.40 -14.58 10.64
C LEU A 251 13.13 -14.11 12.07
N ASN A 252 11.97 -13.50 12.34
CA ASN A 252 11.63 -13.05 13.68
C ASN A 252 11.44 -14.25 14.63
N GLU A 253 10.88 -15.36 14.15
CA GLU A 253 10.79 -16.62 14.88
C GLU A 253 12.16 -17.26 15.11
N GLU A 254 13.00 -17.35 14.08
CA GLU A 254 14.34 -17.96 14.17
C GLU A 254 15.30 -17.22 15.12
N PHE A 255 15.10 -15.90 15.26
CA PHE A 255 15.92 -15.03 16.10
C PHE A 255 15.20 -14.54 17.36
N ASN A 256 14.01 -15.04 17.68
CA ASN A 256 13.19 -14.59 18.81
C ASN A 256 12.99 -13.06 18.90
N GLY A 257 12.98 -12.37 17.76
CA GLY A 257 12.89 -10.90 17.71
C GLY A 257 14.21 -10.14 17.89
N ASP A 258 15.33 -10.83 18.09
CA ASP A 258 16.65 -10.19 18.31
C ASP A 258 17.27 -9.61 17.05
N LEU A 259 16.85 -10.05 15.87
CA LEU A 259 17.37 -9.55 14.60
C LEU A 259 16.60 -8.27 14.21
N PRO A 260 17.24 -7.08 14.20
CA PRO A 260 16.58 -5.86 13.74
C PRO A 260 16.26 -5.94 12.25
N ILE A 261 15.02 -5.61 11.89
CA ILE A 261 14.54 -5.63 10.51
C ILE A 261 14.17 -4.22 10.06
N SER A 262 14.74 -3.80 8.94
CA SER A 262 14.30 -2.67 8.12
C SER A 262 13.39 -3.20 7.02
N PHE A 263 12.14 -2.77 6.98
CA PHE A 263 11.15 -3.26 6.02
C PHE A 263 11.16 -2.44 4.70
N ALA A 264 10.99 -3.10 3.57
CA ALA A 264 11.14 -2.61 2.21
C ALA A 264 10.50 -3.59 1.22
N GLY A 265 9.21 -3.84 1.35
CA GLY A 265 8.46 -4.70 0.41
C GLY A 265 7.01 -4.27 0.33
N GLY A 266 6.66 -3.42 -0.63
CA GLY A 266 5.26 -3.03 -0.85
C GLY A 266 4.59 -2.27 0.29
N ALA A 267 5.35 -1.53 1.10
CA ALA A 267 4.77 -0.73 2.17
C ALA A 267 4.03 0.50 1.63
N ASP A 268 2.84 0.76 2.15
CA ASP A 268 1.96 1.89 1.85
C ASP A 268 1.40 2.51 3.15
N ALA A 269 0.64 3.59 3.04
CA ALA A 269 0.13 4.31 4.21
C ALA A 269 -0.78 3.44 5.12
N PHE A 270 -1.41 2.39 4.59
CA PHE A 270 -2.35 1.54 5.33
C PHE A 270 -1.68 0.39 6.06
N ASN A 271 -0.57 -0.10 5.50
CA ASN A 271 0.13 -1.24 6.08
C ASN A 271 1.30 -0.84 6.99
N VAL A 272 1.80 0.40 6.90
CA VAL A 272 2.86 0.91 7.79
C VAL A 272 2.53 0.75 9.28
N PRO A 273 1.32 1.09 9.77
CA PRO A 273 1.01 0.91 11.20
C PRO A 273 1.13 -0.55 11.64
N ALA A 274 0.71 -1.51 10.79
CA ALA A 274 0.83 -2.93 11.07
C ALA A 274 2.30 -3.39 11.12
N LEU A 275 3.16 -2.85 10.25
CA LEU A 275 4.60 -3.09 10.28
C LEU A 275 5.24 -2.53 11.56
N LEU A 276 4.88 -1.30 11.96
CA LEU A 276 5.41 -0.65 13.16
C LEU A 276 5.03 -1.41 14.45
N ARG A 277 3.76 -1.80 14.62
CA ARG A 277 3.35 -2.64 15.78
C ARG A 277 3.98 -4.03 15.78
N SER A 278 4.44 -4.49 14.62
CA SER A 278 5.16 -5.77 14.46
C SER A 278 6.67 -5.64 14.74
N GLY A 279 7.13 -4.49 15.24
CA GLY A 279 8.51 -4.28 15.67
C GLY A 279 9.47 -3.80 14.57
N MET A 280 8.98 -3.50 13.37
CA MET A 280 9.81 -2.95 12.30
C MET A 280 10.31 -1.55 12.68
N LYS A 281 11.62 -1.35 12.72
CA LYS A 281 12.22 -0.08 13.17
C LYS A 281 12.28 0.98 12.07
N SER A 282 12.33 0.55 10.81
CA SER A 282 12.30 1.44 9.65
C SER A 282 11.48 0.79 8.55
N VAL A 283 10.74 1.60 7.80
CA VAL A 283 9.89 1.14 6.69
C VAL A 283 10.19 1.99 5.45
N THR A 284 10.47 1.32 4.33
CA THR A 284 10.77 1.93 3.03
C THR A 284 9.50 1.93 2.18
N VAL A 285 9.12 3.12 1.68
CA VAL A 285 7.84 3.37 1.00
C VAL A 285 7.99 3.87 -0.43
N CYS A 286 9.18 3.74 -1.03
CA CYS A 286 9.49 4.33 -2.33
C CYS A 286 8.54 3.90 -3.44
N SER A 287 8.14 2.62 -3.48
CA SER A 287 7.21 2.13 -4.51
C SER A 287 5.84 2.82 -4.44
N ASP A 288 5.37 3.23 -3.25
CA ASP A 288 4.11 3.97 -3.13
C ASP A 288 4.27 5.44 -3.55
N LEU A 289 5.39 6.07 -3.14
CA LEU A 289 5.71 7.45 -3.52
C LEU A 289 6.00 7.64 -5.02
N LEU A 290 6.27 6.57 -5.77
CA LEU A 290 6.42 6.62 -7.22
C LEU A 290 5.09 6.51 -7.98
N LYS A 291 3.99 6.18 -7.29
CA LYS A 291 2.65 6.10 -7.88
C LYS A 291 1.97 7.46 -7.92
N SER A 292 0.82 7.51 -8.59
CA SER A 292 -0.05 8.69 -8.65
C SER A 292 -0.31 9.25 -7.25
N GLY A 293 -0.13 10.56 -7.07
CA GLY A 293 -0.19 11.26 -5.77
C GLY A 293 1.18 11.56 -5.16
N GLY A 294 2.19 10.74 -5.46
CA GLY A 294 3.59 11.02 -5.16
C GLY A 294 3.86 11.43 -3.71
N TYR A 295 4.67 12.47 -3.54
CA TYR A 295 5.05 13.00 -2.22
C TYR A 295 3.88 13.57 -1.39
N MET A 296 2.74 13.91 -2.01
CA MET A 296 1.58 14.40 -1.25
C MET A 296 1.01 13.35 -0.29
N ARG A 297 1.31 12.07 -0.52
CA ARG A 297 0.93 10.95 0.35
C ARG A 297 1.64 10.95 1.69
N MET A 298 2.76 11.67 1.83
CA MET A 298 3.53 11.66 3.08
C MET A 298 2.69 12.04 4.30
N LEU A 299 1.72 12.96 4.14
CA LEU A 299 0.79 13.30 5.23
C LEU A 299 -0.08 12.10 5.66
N GLN A 300 -0.56 11.32 4.68
CA GLN A 300 -1.43 10.16 4.92
C GLN A 300 -0.76 9.07 5.75
N TYR A 301 0.57 8.91 5.64
CA TYR A 301 1.33 8.00 6.50
C TYR A 301 1.25 8.40 7.97
N PHE A 302 1.38 9.70 8.26
CA PHE A 302 1.26 10.21 9.63
C PHE A 302 -0.18 10.06 10.13
N GLU A 303 -1.17 10.49 9.34
CA GLU A 303 -2.59 10.40 9.72
C GLU A 303 -3.03 8.96 10.02
N THR A 304 -2.65 8.01 9.16
CA THR A 304 -3.01 6.59 9.36
C THR A 304 -2.27 5.97 10.56
N THR A 305 -1.02 6.37 10.78
CA THR A 305 -0.23 5.89 11.92
C THR A 305 -0.77 6.45 13.25
N ASP A 306 -1.06 7.76 13.30
CA ASP A 306 -1.63 8.42 14.48
C ASP A 306 -3.00 7.80 14.82
N ALA A 307 -3.86 7.61 13.82
CA ALA A 307 -5.16 6.97 14.02
C ALA A 307 -5.04 5.54 14.60
N ALA A 308 -4.05 4.76 14.15
CA ALA A 308 -3.80 3.41 14.66
C ALA A 308 -3.26 3.41 16.10
N ILE A 309 -2.38 4.36 16.43
CA ILE A 309 -1.85 4.56 17.79
C ILE A 309 -2.98 4.98 18.75
N ASP A 310 -3.81 5.94 18.34
CA ASP A 310 -4.96 6.43 19.11
C ASP A 310 -6.00 5.33 19.35
N LEU A 311 -6.26 4.48 18.35
CA LEU A 311 -7.24 3.39 18.45
C LEU A 311 -6.94 2.42 19.61
N VAL A 312 -5.66 2.18 19.90
CA VAL A 312 -5.24 1.34 21.03
C VAL A 312 -4.93 2.15 22.30
N GLY A 313 -4.95 3.48 22.21
CA GLY A 313 -4.66 4.41 23.29
C GLY A 313 -3.19 4.37 23.70
N ALA A 314 -2.29 4.23 22.74
CA ALA A 314 -0.85 4.21 22.97
C ALA A 314 -0.25 5.63 22.95
N THR A 315 0.83 5.85 23.70
CA THR A 315 1.51 7.16 23.78
C THR A 315 2.84 7.21 23.01
N ASP A 316 3.40 6.05 22.70
CA ASP A 316 4.64 5.89 21.94
C ASP A 316 4.63 4.55 21.18
N LEU A 317 5.67 4.29 20.39
CA LEU A 317 5.77 3.07 19.58
C LEU A 317 5.89 1.78 20.41
N THR A 318 6.53 1.82 21.57
CA THR A 318 6.66 0.65 22.44
C THR A 318 5.30 0.29 23.04
N ASP A 319 4.56 1.29 23.51
CA ASP A 319 3.20 1.12 23.98
C ASP A 319 2.24 0.70 22.86
N PHE A 320 2.46 1.20 21.64
CA PHE A 320 1.69 0.80 20.45
C PHE A 320 1.87 -0.69 20.12
N ILE A 321 3.11 -1.20 20.15
CA ILE A 321 3.39 -2.64 19.99
C ILE A 321 2.64 -3.44 21.06
N ALA A 322 2.81 -3.07 22.32
CA ALA A 322 2.27 -3.83 23.44
C ALA A 322 0.74 -3.84 23.47
N ARG A 323 0.10 -2.67 23.40
CA ARG A 323 -1.37 -2.54 23.43
C ARG A 323 -2.04 -3.19 22.22
N SER A 324 -1.38 -3.14 21.06
CA SER A 324 -1.84 -3.86 19.88
C SER A 324 -1.80 -5.37 20.09
N ALA A 325 -0.70 -5.90 20.63
CA ALA A 325 -0.54 -7.33 20.87
C ALA A 325 -1.53 -7.85 21.92
N ILE A 326 -1.80 -7.08 22.98
CA ILE A 326 -2.77 -7.45 24.04
C ILE A 326 -4.20 -7.59 23.51
N ARG A 327 -4.57 -6.80 22.50
CA ARG A 327 -5.89 -6.86 21.84
C ARG A 327 -5.94 -7.89 20.71
N ASP A 328 -4.80 -8.39 20.27
CA ASP A 328 -4.69 -9.36 19.19
C ASP A 328 -5.14 -10.76 19.67
N PRO A 329 -5.93 -11.51 18.89
CA PRO A 329 -6.29 -12.88 19.24
C PRO A 329 -5.09 -13.79 19.52
N GLY A 330 -3.93 -13.50 18.91
CA GLY A 330 -2.68 -14.22 19.14
C GLY A 330 -2.06 -13.99 20.54
N PHE A 331 -2.60 -13.09 21.37
CA PHE A 331 -2.10 -12.86 22.73
C PHE A 331 -2.13 -14.12 23.60
N SER A 332 -2.97 -15.10 23.27
CA SER A 332 -2.98 -16.42 23.92
C SER A 332 -1.62 -17.11 23.91
N ASP A 333 -0.77 -16.81 22.93
CA ASP A 333 0.54 -17.42 22.78
C ASP A 333 1.63 -16.72 23.59
N PHE A 334 1.34 -15.57 24.22
CA PHE A 334 2.31 -14.74 24.92
C PHE A 334 3.14 -15.53 25.95
N VAL A 335 2.47 -16.34 26.78
CA VAL A 335 3.15 -17.18 27.79
C VAL A 335 4.12 -18.16 27.13
N SER A 336 3.73 -18.78 26.03
CA SER A 336 4.58 -19.74 25.31
C SER A 336 5.77 -19.08 24.63
N ILE A 337 5.58 -17.87 24.09
CA ILE A 337 6.63 -17.10 23.41
C ILE A 337 7.64 -16.59 24.45
N LEU A 338 7.17 -15.97 25.53
CA LEU A 338 8.05 -15.37 26.54
C LEU A 338 8.86 -16.44 27.30
N SER A 339 8.23 -17.57 27.66
CA SER A 339 8.90 -18.66 28.40
C SER A 339 9.96 -19.41 27.57
N THR A 340 9.89 -19.33 26.24
CA THR A 340 10.88 -19.95 25.34
C THR A 340 11.91 -18.95 24.80
N THR A 341 11.75 -17.66 25.11
CA THR A 341 12.71 -16.62 24.74
C THR A 341 13.95 -16.78 25.61
N SER A 342 15.11 -16.93 24.98
CA SER A 342 16.39 -16.98 25.69
C SER A 342 16.84 -15.56 25.98
N PHE A 343 16.68 -15.10 27.22
CA PHE A 343 17.25 -13.83 27.67
C PHE A 343 18.76 -13.98 27.57
N SER A 344 19.40 -13.24 26.65
CA SER A 344 20.82 -13.36 26.31
C SER A 344 21.71 -13.50 27.54
N ASP A 345 22.28 -14.66 27.85
CA ASP A 345 23.23 -14.95 28.97
C ASP A 345 22.90 -14.34 30.38
N THR A 346 21.76 -13.68 30.59
CA THR A 346 21.45 -12.85 31.77
C THR A 346 20.71 -13.63 32.85
N GLY A 347 20.15 -14.79 32.50
CA GLY A 347 19.42 -15.65 33.46
C GLY A 347 18.08 -15.06 33.94
N LEU A 348 17.54 -14.07 33.22
CA LEU A 348 16.32 -13.35 33.57
C LEU A 348 15.01 -14.07 33.19
N ASN A 349 15.10 -15.29 32.66
CA ASN A 349 13.96 -16.04 32.15
C ASN A 349 12.83 -16.13 33.21
N PRO A 350 11.62 -15.63 32.91
CA PRO A 350 10.46 -15.89 33.74
C PRO A 350 10.06 -17.37 33.62
N ASP A 351 9.69 -17.98 34.74
CA ASP A 351 9.01 -19.27 34.67
C ASP A 351 7.57 -19.13 34.11
N VAL A 352 6.90 -20.25 33.90
CA VAL A 352 5.55 -20.24 33.30
C VAL A 352 4.54 -19.50 34.18
N ASP A 353 4.62 -19.66 35.50
CA ASP A 353 3.70 -19.01 36.45
C ASP A 353 3.94 -17.49 36.46
N GLU A 354 5.20 -17.06 36.37
CA GLU A 354 5.59 -15.65 36.23
C GLU A 354 5.08 -15.06 34.90
N CYS A 355 5.18 -15.81 33.80
CA CYS A 355 4.64 -15.41 32.50
C CYS A 355 3.12 -15.27 32.54
N GLU A 356 2.40 -16.20 33.17
CA GLU A 356 0.95 -16.13 33.34
C GLU A 356 0.53 -14.93 34.20
N ALA A 357 1.27 -14.64 35.27
CA ALA A 357 1.02 -13.47 36.11
C ALA A 357 1.21 -12.16 35.34
N LEU A 358 2.25 -12.06 34.51
CA LEU A 358 2.46 -10.90 33.65
C LEU A 358 1.39 -10.78 32.56
N ALA A 359 1.00 -11.89 31.93
CA ALA A 359 -0.09 -11.93 30.95
C ALA A 359 -1.41 -11.42 31.58
N GLY A 360 -1.70 -11.85 32.81
CA GLY A 360 -2.86 -11.40 33.59
C GLY A 360 -2.81 -9.92 33.92
N LEU A 361 -1.64 -9.37 34.25
CA LEU A 361 -1.44 -7.92 34.45
C LEU A 361 -1.73 -7.14 33.16
N LEU A 362 -1.15 -7.56 32.04
CA LEU A 362 -1.26 -6.85 30.77
C LEU A 362 -2.69 -6.90 30.19
N SER A 363 -3.38 -8.04 30.33
CA SER A 363 -4.77 -8.21 29.87
C SER A 363 -5.82 -7.66 30.83
N GLY A 364 -5.53 -7.62 32.14
CA GLY A 364 -6.43 -7.12 33.18
C GLY A 364 -6.57 -5.59 33.22
N GLY A 365 -5.78 -4.88 32.41
CA GLY A 365 -5.73 -3.42 32.36
C GLY A 365 -4.72 -2.84 33.35
N PHE A 366 -3.97 -1.84 32.88
CA PHE A 366 -2.99 -1.09 33.66
C PHE A 366 -3.17 0.41 33.43
N GLU A 367 -2.79 1.22 34.43
CA GLU A 367 -2.69 2.67 34.28
C GLU A 367 -1.32 3.02 33.65
N GLY A 368 -1.28 4.08 32.84
CA GLY A 368 -0.05 4.49 32.16
C GLY A 368 0.30 3.65 30.92
N SER A 369 1.58 3.61 30.59
CA SER A 369 2.12 2.87 29.45
C SER A 369 2.42 1.40 29.78
N ALA A 370 2.44 0.54 28.76
CA ALA A 370 2.84 -0.85 28.92
C ALA A 370 4.27 -0.97 29.46
N SER A 371 5.17 -0.07 29.02
CA SER A 371 6.55 0.02 29.50
C SER A 371 6.61 0.24 31.01
N GLU A 372 5.80 1.15 31.56
CA GLU A 372 5.70 1.39 33.01
C GLU A 372 5.15 0.16 33.74
N ALA A 373 4.10 -0.48 33.21
CA ALA A 373 3.52 -1.68 33.80
C ALA A 373 4.53 -2.85 33.85
N ILE A 374 5.29 -3.07 32.78
CA ILE A 374 6.34 -4.09 32.68
C ILE A 374 7.48 -3.76 33.65
N ARG A 375 7.91 -2.49 33.70
CA ARG A 375 8.94 -2.02 34.62
C ARG A 375 8.54 -2.26 36.07
N ASP A 376 7.34 -1.85 36.45
CA ASP A 376 6.80 -2.03 37.80
C ASP A 376 6.69 -3.50 38.20
N TRP A 377 6.32 -4.36 37.25
CA TRP A 377 6.30 -5.80 37.46
C TRP A 377 7.72 -6.35 37.69
N GLY A 378 8.69 -5.95 36.86
CA GLY A 378 10.10 -6.35 37.01
C GLY A 378 10.71 -5.91 38.35
N VAL A 379 10.42 -4.68 38.79
CA VAL A 379 10.85 -4.20 40.12
C VAL A 379 10.22 -5.02 41.24
N ARG A 380 8.93 -5.38 41.15
CA ARG A 380 8.27 -6.26 42.14
C ARG A 380 8.84 -7.67 42.16
N ARG A 381 9.34 -8.17 41.03
CA ARG A 381 10.07 -9.44 40.91
C ARG A 381 11.46 -9.38 41.56
N GLY A 382 11.97 -8.18 41.86
CA GLY A 382 13.27 -7.97 42.50
C GLY A 382 14.42 -7.74 41.52
N LEU A 383 14.12 -7.39 40.26
CA LEU A 383 15.13 -7.03 39.27
C LEU A 383 15.74 -5.65 39.56
N THR A 384 17.03 -5.49 39.26
CA THR A 384 17.72 -4.20 39.25
C THR A 384 17.25 -3.32 38.09
N GLU A 385 17.51 -2.01 38.11
CA GLU A 385 17.07 -1.13 37.01
C GLU A 385 17.59 -1.55 35.63
N THR A 386 18.82 -2.05 35.55
CA THR A 386 19.39 -2.56 34.29
C THR A 386 18.67 -3.80 33.81
N GLU A 387 18.45 -4.78 34.71
CA GLU A 387 17.74 -6.02 34.40
C GLU A 387 16.27 -5.76 34.02
N VAL A 388 15.64 -4.73 34.59
CA VAL A 388 14.27 -4.33 34.22
C VAL A 388 14.22 -3.78 32.80
N GLY A 389 15.23 -3.01 32.37
CA GLY A 389 15.33 -2.54 30.99
C GLY A 389 15.46 -3.70 30.00
N GLU A 390 16.41 -4.60 30.25
CA GLU A 390 16.63 -5.79 29.42
C GLU A 390 15.38 -6.69 29.39
N PHE A 391 14.76 -6.92 30.54
CA PHE A 391 13.51 -7.69 30.62
C PHE A 391 12.38 -7.03 29.83
N GLY A 392 12.25 -5.71 29.93
CA GLY A 392 11.26 -4.94 29.18
C GLY A 392 11.42 -5.08 27.67
N ASP A 393 12.65 -5.01 27.17
CA ASP A 393 12.95 -5.19 25.75
C ASP A 393 12.54 -6.59 25.25
N GLU A 394 12.82 -7.64 26.02
CA GLU A 394 12.40 -9.02 25.68
C GLU A 394 10.88 -9.19 25.66
N VAL A 395 10.18 -8.59 26.63
CA VAL A 395 8.71 -8.61 26.64
C VAL A 395 8.15 -7.89 25.41
N VAL A 396 8.71 -6.73 25.04
CA VAL A 396 8.27 -5.98 23.86
C VAL A 396 8.56 -6.76 22.57
N LYS A 397 9.70 -7.46 22.47
CA LYS A 397 9.99 -8.36 21.34
C LYS A 397 8.97 -9.51 21.26
N ALA A 398 8.61 -10.12 22.40
CA ALA A 398 7.58 -11.15 22.45
C ALA A 398 6.20 -10.63 22.00
N LEU A 399 5.84 -9.41 22.38
CA LEU A 399 4.58 -8.77 21.96
C LEU A 399 4.61 -8.40 20.46
N ALA A 400 5.74 -7.89 19.95
CA ALA A 400 5.94 -7.63 18.52
C ALA A 400 5.80 -8.92 17.67
N ARG A 401 6.34 -10.05 18.16
CA ARG A 401 6.18 -11.37 17.53
C ARG A 401 4.72 -11.78 17.37
N ILE A 402 3.90 -11.56 18.39
CA ILE A 402 2.46 -11.85 18.33
C ILE A 402 1.79 -11.03 17.23
N ASN A 403 2.04 -9.72 17.19
CA ASN A 403 1.54 -8.85 16.14
C ASN A 403 1.98 -9.33 14.75
N LEU A 404 3.26 -9.69 14.59
CA LEU A 404 3.82 -10.12 13.31
C LEU A 404 3.25 -11.46 12.85
N ARG A 405 3.08 -12.45 13.73
CA ARG A 405 2.47 -13.74 13.41
C ARG A 405 1.06 -13.58 12.86
N THR A 406 0.23 -12.82 13.57
CA THR A 406 -1.15 -12.55 13.14
C THR A 406 -1.14 -11.79 11.82
N TYR A 407 -0.28 -10.77 11.69
CA TYR A 407 -0.21 -9.96 10.49
C TYR A 407 0.28 -10.76 9.26
N ALA A 408 1.29 -11.62 9.41
CA ALA A 408 1.81 -12.49 8.36
C ALA A 408 0.75 -13.47 7.82
N SER A 409 -0.16 -13.91 8.69
CA SER A 409 -1.31 -14.73 8.29
C SER A 409 -2.37 -13.90 7.55
N GLN A 410 -2.68 -12.70 8.06
CA GLN A 410 -3.69 -11.81 7.47
C GLN A 410 -3.34 -11.36 6.05
N VAL A 411 -2.10 -10.94 5.81
CA VAL A 411 -1.67 -10.41 4.50
C VAL A 411 -1.76 -11.43 3.36
N ARG A 412 -1.83 -12.74 3.67
CA ARG A 412 -2.05 -13.77 2.65
C ARG A 412 -3.49 -13.76 2.13
N GLN A 413 -4.45 -13.34 2.96
CA GLN A 413 -5.88 -13.41 2.62
C GLN A 413 -6.53 -12.04 2.40
N ALA A 414 -5.82 -10.97 2.73
CA ALA A 414 -6.23 -9.58 2.57
C ALA A 414 -6.69 -9.27 1.14
N TRP A 415 -7.96 -8.85 1.00
CA TRP A 415 -8.58 -8.55 -0.30
C TRP A 415 -7.77 -7.51 -1.06
N GLU A 416 -7.37 -6.44 -0.41
CA GLU A 416 -6.61 -5.33 -0.95
C GLU A 416 -5.24 -5.73 -1.55
N LEU A 417 -4.69 -6.89 -1.18
CA LEU A 417 -3.45 -7.43 -1.74
C LEU A 417 -3.68 -8.39 -2.92
N LYS A 418 -4.91 -8.89 -3.13
CA LYS A 418 -5.24 -9.85 -4.20
C LYS A 418 -5.24 -9.24 -5.60
N LYS A 419 -4.79 -10.00 -6.59
CA LYS A 419 -4.85 -9.60 -8.00
C LYS A 419 -6.30 -9.21 -8.38
N GLY A 420 -6.45 -8.05 -9.01
CA GLY A 420 -7.75 -7.57 -9.51
C GLY A 420 -8.62 -6.82 -8.49
N SER A 421 -8.21 -6.71 -7.22
CA SER A 421 -8.96 -5.93 -6.22
C SER A 421 -9.04 -4.44 -6.55
N PHE A 422 -7.99 -3.93 -7.20
CA PHE A 422 -7.97 -2.62 -7.85
C PHE A 422 -7.43 -2.77 -9.27
N LEU A 423 -7.95 -1.98 -10.20
CA LEU A 423 -7.52 -1.92 -11.61
C LEU A 423 -6.75 -0.61 -11.85
N ARG A 424 -5.71 -0.38 -11.05
CA ARG A 424 -4.89 0.86 -11.06
C ARG A 424 -4.13 1.07 -12.36
N ASP A 425 -3.86 0.00 -13.10
CA ASP A 425 -3.31 0.02 -14.45
C ASP A 425 -4.28 0.66 -15.47
N ARG A 426 -5.59 0.63 -15.20
CA ARG A 426 -6.64 1.26 -16.02
C ARG A 426 -6.96 2.71 -15.64
N SER A 427 -6.33 3.24 -14.60
CA SER A 427 -6.47 4.66 -14.23
C SER A 427 -5.89 5.61 -15.29
N LYS A 428 -5.02 5.13 -16.19
CA LYS A 428 -4.56 5.87 -17.36
C LYS A 428 -5.35 5.40 -18.58
N THR A 429 -6.19 6.28 -19.12
CA THR A 429 -7.07 5.96 -20.25
C THR A 429 -6.34 6.20 -21.58
N THR A 430 -6.87 5.67 -22.69
CA THR A 430 -6.28 5.85 -24.03
C THR A 430 -6.54 7.22 -24.63
N ARG A 431 -7.33 8.06 -23.94
CA ARG A 431 -7.66 9.41 -24.40
C ARG A 431 -6.42 10.31 -24.33
N PRO A 432 -6.04 10.96 -25.44
CA PRO A 432 -4.96 11.95 -25.41
C PRO A 432 -5.40 13.17 -24.59
N LEU A 433 -4.67 13.45 -23.52
CA LEU A 433 -4.87 14.67 -22.71
C LEU A 433 -4.32 15.88 -23.47
N GLY A 434 -5.16 16.91 -23.63
CA GLY A 434 -4.74 18.20 -24.17
C GLY A 434 -3.93 19.03 -23.16
N LEU A 435 -3.34 20.13 -23.62
CA LEU A 435 -2.51 21.04 -22.79
C LEU A 435 -3.20 21.56 -21.50
N PHE A 436 -4.53 21.59 -21.47
CA PHE A 436 -5.33 22.06 -20.32
C PHE A 436 -6.25 20.97 -19.75
N ASP A 437 -6.11 19.75 -20.25
CA ASP A 437 -6.92 18.60 -19.84
C ASP A 437 -6.08 17.79 -18.86
N CYS A 438 -5.94 18.28 -17.63
CA CYS A 438 -4.97 17.74 -16.69
C CYS A 438 -5.38 16.38 -16.09
N ILE A 439 -6.67 16.02 -16.16
CA ILE A 439 -7.19 14.75 -15.62
C ILE A 439 -8.53 14.39 -16.28
N GLU A 440 -8.65 13.16 -16.76
CA GLU A 440 -9.93 12.55 -17.13
C GLU A 440 -10.35 11.58 -16.02
N ALA A 441 -11.65 11.47 -15.73
CA ALA A 441 -12.16 10.58 -14.71
C ALA A 441 -12.33 9.16 -15.28
N PRO A 442 -11.46 8.18 -14.93
CA PRO A 442 -11.53 6.83 -15.50
C PRO A 442 -12.82 6.09 -15.14
N CYS A 443 -13.52 6.54 -14.09
CA CYS A 443 -14.84 6.03 -13.73
C CYS A 443 -15.92 6.33 -14.78
N GLU A 444 -15.76 7.38 -15.60
CA GLU A 444 -16.67 7.65 -16.72
C GLU A 444 -16.41 6.67 -17.87
N ASP A 445 -15.14 6.49 -18.26
CA ASP A 445 -14.72 5.60 -19.36
C ASP A 445 -15.05 4.12 -19.08
N GLU A 446 -14.90 3.68 -17.84
CA GLU A 446 -15.22 2.30 -17.44
C GLU A 446 -16.73 2.08 -17.26
N CYS A 447 -17.53 3.15 -17.20
CA CYS A 447 -18.98 3.04 -17.10
C CYS A 447 -19.58 2.71 -18.48
N PRO A 448 -20.32 1.61 -18.66
CA PRO A 448 -20.89 1.25 -19.98
C PRO A 448 -21.86 2.28 -20.58
N VAL A 449 -22.35 3.21 -19.75
CA VAL A 449 -23.26 4.29 -20.17
C VAL A 449 -22.62 5.68 -20.04
N ASN A 450 -21.30 5.77 -19.82
CA ASN A 450 -20.53 7.02 -19.70
C ASN A 450 -21.15 8.04 -18.73
N GLN A 451 -21.60 7.55 -17.57
CA GLN A 451 -22.18 8.43 -16.55
C GLN A 451 -21.15 9.43 -16.06
N ARG A 452 -21.57 10.69 -15.91
CA ARG A 452 -20.74 11.78 -15.39
C ARG A 452 -20.56 11.72 -13.88
N VAL A 453 -19.84 10.70 -13.42
CA VAL A 453 -19.59 10.43 -12.01
C VAL A 453 -19.09 11.66 -11.25
N PRO A 454 -18.07 12.41 -11.72
CA PRO A 454 -17.58 13.59 -11.03
C PRO A 454 -18.62 14.71 -10.91
N GLU A 455 -19.52 14.85 -11.89
CA GLU A 455 -20.52 15.92 -11.93
C GLU A 455 -21.61 15.68 -10.87
N TYR A 456 -22.20 14.48 -10.79
CA TYR A 456 -23.20 14.20 -9.75
C TYR A 456 -22.58 14.05 -8.35
N MET A 457 -21.35 13.54 -8.24
CA MET A 457 -20.62 13.48 -6.96
C MET A 457 -20.40 14.88 -6.38
N ARG A 458 -20.06 15.85 -7.23
CA ARG A 458 -19.91 17.25 -6.83
C ARG A 458 -21.24 17.85 -6.39
N ALA A 459 -22.33 17.58 -7.12
CA ALA A 459 -23.65 18.05 -6.73
C ALA A 459 -24.07 17.52 -5.35
N VAL A 460 -23.80 16.23 -5.07
CA VAL A 460 -23.99 15.63 -3.74
C VAL A 460 -23.13 16.31 -2.67
N GLN A 461 -21.84 16.59 -2.96
CA GLN A 461 -20.95 17.31 -2.05
C GLN A 461 -21.46 18.72 -1.72
N GLU A 462 -22.02 19.41 -2.73
CA GLU A 462 -22.58 20.77 -2.61
C GLU A 462 -23.96 20.79 -1.94
N GLY A 463 -24.60 19.62 -1.75
CA GLY A 463 -25.96 19.48 -1.21
C GLY A 463 -27.05 19.86 -2.21
N ASP A 464 -26.73 19.87 -3.51
CA ASP A 464 -27.65 20.19 -4.61
C ASP A 464 -28.27 18.90 -5.16
N TRP A 465 -29.34 18.44 -4.50
CA TRP A 465 -30.01 17.17 -4.81
C TRP A 465 -30.66 17.16 -6.19
N ASP A 466 -31.35 18.24 -6.55
CA ASP A 466 -32.04 18.38 -7.83
C ASP A 466 -31.04 18.24 -8.98
N ARG A 467 -29.88 18.91 -8.88
CA ARG A 467 -28.81 18.77 -9.87
C ARG A 467 -28.20 17.37 -9.87
N ALA A 468 -28.01 16.75 -8.72
CA ALA A 468 -27.48 15.39 -8.65
C ALA A 468 -28.40 14.39 -9.37
N VAL A 469 -29.72 14.50 -9.16
CA VAL A 469 -30.75 13.73 -9.85
C VAL A 469 -30.74 14.00 -11.35
N GLU A 470 -30.75 15.28 -11.75
CA GLU A 470 -30.74 15.68 -13.16
C GLU A 470 -29.54 15.09 -13.92
N VAL A 471 -28.33 15.24 -13.35
CA VAL A 471 -27.09 14.72 -13.94
C VAL A 471 -27.12 13.19 -14.00
N THR A 472 -27.64 12.54 -12.97
CA THR A 472 -27.74 11.07 -12.92
C THR A 472 -28.69 10.54 -13.98
N ARG A 473 -29.89 11.11 -14.13
CA ARG A 473 -30.89 10.70 -15.13
C ARG A 473 -30.51 11.02 -16.56
N ARG A 474 -29.72 12.08 -16.79
CA ARG A 474 -29.29 12.52 -18.13
C ARG A 474 -28.74 11.38 -18.99
N ASP A 475 -27.85 10.59 -18.41
CA ASP A 475 -27.13 9.50 -19.09
C ASP A 475 -27.66 8.11 -18.70
N ASN A 476 -28.49 8.02 -17.66
CA ASN A 476 -28.97 6.76 -17.10
C ASN A 476 -30.50 6.72 -16.98
N PRO A 477 -31.18 5.94 -17.83
CA PRO A 477 -32.64 5.77 -17.76
C PRO A 477 -33.15 4.88 -16.62
N ILE A 478 -32.25 4.14 -15.95
CA ILE A 478 -32.60 3.22 -14.87
C ILE A 478 -31.67 3.38 -13.65
N PRO A 479 -31.54 4.60 -13.12
CA PRO A 479 -30.58 4.90 -12.07
C PRO A 479 -30.90 4.26 -10.74
N THR A 480 -32.17 4.03 -10.43
CA THR A 480 -32.59 3.37 -9.19
C THR A 480 -32.16 1.91 -9.23
N ILE A 481 -32.51 1.19 -10.32
CA ILE A 481 -32.08 -0.20 -10.53
C ILE A 481 -30.55 -0.31 -10.48
N LEU A 482 -29.82 0.57 -11.19
CA LEU A 482 -28.36 0.52 -11.20
C LEU A 482 -27.72 0.99 -9.89
N GLY A 483 -28.43 1.74 -9.03
CA GLY A 483 -28.00 2.03 -7.65
C GLY A 483 -27.99 0.77 -6.78
N ASP A 484 -28.79 -0.24 -7.11
CA ASP A 484 -28.89 -1.48 -6.34
C ASP A 484 -28.03 -2.62 -6.87
N VAL A 485 -28.01 -2.82 -8.19
CA VAL A 485 -27.46 -4.05 -8.77
C VAL A 485 -26.29 -3.86 -9.73
N CYS A 486 -25.76 -2.64 -9.88
CA CYS A 486 -24.60 -2.41 -10.74
C CYS A 486 -23.34 -3.15 -10.23
N ASP A 487 -22.58 -3.71 -11.17
CA ASP A 487 -21.26 -4.32 -10.95
C ASP A 487 -20.15 -3.29 -10.67
N HIS A 488 -20.47 -1.99 -10.70
CA HIS A 488 -19.65 -0.88 -10.21
C HIS A 488 -18.18 -0.91 -10.67
N LEU A 489 -17.95 -1.31 -11.94
CA LEU A 489 -16.61 -1.36 -12.54
C LEU A 489 -15.86 -0.02 -12.45
N CYS A 490 -16.61 1.10 -12.47
CA CYS A 490 -16.09 2.44 -12.29
C CYS A 490 -15.38 2.66 -10.94
N GLU A 491 -15.74 1.92 -9.90
CA GLU A 491 -15.08 1.96 -8.59
C GLU A 491 -13.71 1.29 -8.64
N LEU A 492 -13.57 0.20 -9.41
CA LEU A 492 -12.32 -0.56 -9.52
C LEU A 492 -11.18 0.24 -10.17
N THR A 493 -11.49 1.23 -11.03
CA THR A 493 -10.52 2.10 -11.72
C THR A 493 -10.40 3.50 -11.10
N CYS A 494 -11.19 3.78 -10.04
CA CYS A 494 -11.25 5.11 -9.44
C CYS A 494 -9.84 5.62 -9.05
N ILE A 495 -9.51 6.88 -9.37
CA ILE A 495 -8.21 7.48 -9.01
C ILE A 495 -7.95 7.42 -7.50
N ARG A 496 -9.02 7.41 -6.70
CA ARG A 496 -8.96 7.29 -5.26
C ARG A 496 -8.42 5.94 -4.78
N THR A 497 -8.52 4.87 -5.59
CA THR A 497 -7.89 3.56 -5.28
C THR A 497 -6.39 3.62 -5.16
N HIS A 498 -5.73 4.66 -5.72
CA HIS A 498 -4.32 4.87 -5.46
C HIS A 498 -4.12 5.33 -4.02
N TYR A 499 -5.02 6.15 -3.47
CA TYR A 499 -4.92 6.76 -2.16
C TYR A 499 -5.43 5.88 -1.04
N ASP A 500 -6.69 5.47 -1.09
CA ASP A 500 -7.42 4.71 -0.07
C ASP A 500 -8.48 3.83 -0.76
N GLU A 501 -9.75 3.95 -0.39
CA GLU A 501 -10.86 3.21 -0.96
C GLU A 501 -11.49 3.97 -2.13
N PRO A 502 -12.03 3.28 -3.15
CA PRO A 502 -12.77 3.95 -4.20
C PRO A 502 -13.95 4.73 -3.62
N LEU A 503 -14.37 5.77 -4.33
CA LEU A 503 -15.63 6.41 -4.01
C LEU A 503 -16.76 5.38 -4.14
N ALA A 504 -17.72 5.40 -3.21
CA ALA A 504 -18.89 4.52 -3.23
C ALA A 504 -19.89 4.98 -4.31
N ILE A 505 -19.49 4.91 -5.58
CA ILE A 505 -20.21 5.44 -6.74
C ILE A 505 -21.60 4.85 -6.86
N ARG A 506 -21.75 3.54 -6.69
CA ARG A 506 -23.05 2.88 -6.74
C ARG A 506 -23.94 3.32 -5.57
N ASP A 507 -23.39 3.38 -4.37
CA ASP A 507 -24.18 3.71 -3.17
C ASP A 507 -24.57 5.20 -3.15
N ILE A 508 -23.71 6.09 -3.63
CA ILE A 508 -24.07 7.50 -3.84
C ILE A 508 -25.15 7.63 -4.90
N LYS A 509 -25.11 6.85 -5.98
CA LYS A 509 -26.20 6.82 -6.97
C LYS A 509 -27.52 6.38 -6.35
N ARG A 510 -27.52 5.32 -5.53
CA ARG A 510 -28.71 4.91 -4.77
C ARG A 510 -29.20 6.03 -3.86
N PHE A 511 -28.28 6.67 -3.14
CA PHE A 511 -28.58 7.80 -2.26
C PHE A 511 -29.20 8.97 -3.03
N ILE A 512 -28.69 9.31 -4.22
CA ILE A 512 -29.26 10.35 -5.09
C ILE A 512 -30.71 9.98 -5.44
N MET A 513 -30.97 8.75 -5.88
CA MET A 513 -32.32 8.33 -6.26
C MET A 513 -33.29 8.28 -5.08
N GLN A 514 -32.82 8.04 -3.85
CA GLN A 514 -33.65 8.15 -2.65
C GLN A 514 -34.08 9.59 -2.33
N HIS A 515 -33.41 10.59 -2.88
CA HIS A 515 -33.73 12.01 -2.73
C HIS A 515 -34.49 12.59 -3.93
N GLU A 516 -34.76 11.76 -4.94
CA GLU A 516 -35.60 12.17 -6.05
C GLU A 516 -37.03 12.42 -5.57
N THR A 517 -37.53 13.62 -5.85
CA THR A 517 -38.93 13.98 -5.61
C THR A 517 -39.75 14.05 -6.90
N ASP A 518 -39.08 14.27 -8.03
CA ASP A 518 -39.64 14.43 -9.37
C ASP A 518 -38.54 14.05 -10.38
N PRO A 519 -38.77 13.10 -11.30
CA PRO A 519 -37.85 12.77 -12.39
C PRO A 519 -37.47 13.98 -13.27
N ASN A 520 -38.35 15.00 -13.32
CA ASN A 520 -38.21 16.27 -14.04
C ASN A 520 -37.73 16.09 -15.48
N LEU A 521 -38.27 15.07 -16.15
CA LEU A 521 -37.91 14.72 -17.53
C LEU A 521 -38.64 15.65 -18.50
N ILE A 522 -37.95 16.67 -18.98
CA ILE A 522 -38.50 17.60 -19.99
C ILE A 522 -38.30 17.00 -21.39
N PRO A 523 -39.39 16.74 -22.16
CA PRO A 523 -39.27 16.29 -23.55
C PRO A 523 -38.43 17.26 -24.37
N GLN A 524 -37.40 16.72 -25.04
CA GLN A 524 -36.44 17.51 -25.82
C GLN A 524 -36.96 17.88 -27.21
N ALA A 525 -37.97 17.16 -27.71
CA ALA A 525 -38.59 17.43 -28.99
C ALA A 525 -40.13 17.40 -28.91
N PRO A 526 -40.83 18.21 -29.73
CA PRO A 526 -42.28 18.14 -29.83
C PRO A 526 -42.72 16.81 -30.45
N PRO A 527 -43.98 16.37 -30.22
CA PRO A 527 -44.52 15.17 -30.83
C PRO A 527 -44.35 15.14 -32.36
N ASN A 528 -43.74 14.09 -32.88
CA ASN A 528 -43.42 13.95 -34.31
C ASN A 528 -44.47 13.13 -35.08
N GLY A 529 -45.46 12.57 -34.39
CA GLY A 529 -46.53 11.75 -34.99
C GLY A 529 -46.13 10.33 -35.38
N ILE A 530 -44.90 9.91 -35.09
CA ILE A 530 -44.40 8.56 -35.36
C ILE A 530 -44.66 7.68 -34.13
N ARG A 531 -45.24 6.49 -34.37
CA ARG A 531 -45.47 5.48 -33.34
C ARG A 531 -44.35 4.45 -33.33
N VAL A 532 -43.92 4.04 -32.14
CA VAL A 532 -42.89 3.01 -31.94
C VAL A 532 -43.43 1.93 -31.00
N ALA A 533 -43.27 0.68 -31.40
CA ALA A 533 -43.56 -0.49 -30.57
C ALA A 533 -42.26 -1.10 -30.05
N ILE A 534 -42.17 -1.31 -28.73
CA ILE A 534 -41.04 -1.98 -28.06
C ILE A 534 -41.52 -3.29 -27.47
N ILE A 535 -40.81 -4.39 -27.72
CA ILE A 535 -41.15 -5.72 -27.21
C ILE A 535 -40.26 -6.01 -26.00
N GLY A 536 -40.88 -6.10 -24.81
CA GLY A 536 -40.25 -6.35 -23.52
C GLY A 536 -40.02 -5.08 -22.70
N THR A 537 -40.21 -5.18 -21.38
CA THR A 537 -40.00 -4.11 -20.38
C THR A 537 -38.76 -4.35 -19.52
N GLY A 538 -37.77 -5.06 -20.06
CA GLY A 538 -36.45 -5.14 -19.42
C GLY A 538 -35.65 -3.84 -19.53
N PRO A 539 -34.44 -3.77 -18.93
CA PRO A 539 -33.57 -2.59 -18.95
C PRO A 539 -33.40 -1.94 -20.33
N ALA A 540 -33.17 -2.75 -21.37
CA ALA A 540 -33.02 -2.26 -22.75
C ALA A 540 -34.31 -1.62 -23.29
N GLY A 541 -35.47 -2.19 -22.96
CA GLY A 541 -36.76 -1.67 -23.38
C GLY A 541 -37.09 -0.34 -22.69
N ILE A 542 -36.86 -0.26 -21.37
CA ILE A 542 -37.07 0.95 -20.57
C ILE A 542 -36.19 2.09 -21.11
N SER A 543 -34.89 1.83 -21.28
CA SER A 543 -33.94 2.81 -21.81
C SER A 543 -34.32 3.32 -23.21
N ALA A 544 -34.73 2.43 -24.11
CA ALA A 544 -35.17 2.82 -25.45
C ALA A 544 -36.48 3.62 -25.40
N ALA A 545 -37.42 3.23 -24.55
CA ALA A 545 -38.71 3.90 -24.42
C ALA A 545 -38.55 5.35 -23.94
N GLU A 546 -37.78 5.56 -22.87
CA GLU A 546 -37.50 6.90 -22.33
C GLU A 546 -36.90 7.80 -23.42
N ARG A 547 -35.82 7.33 -24.07
CA ARG A 547 -35.10 8.15 -25.04
C ARG A 547 -35.94 8.49 -26.27
N LEU A 548 -36.75 7.54 -26.74
CA LEU A 548 -37.68 7.78 -27.85
C LEU A 548 -38.80 8.74 -27.45
N ALA A 549 -39.41 8.56 -26.28
CA ALA A 549 -40.47 9.45 -25.81
C ALA A 549 -39.96 10.88 -25.59
N MET A 550 -38.76 11.05 -25.01
CA MET A 550 -38.09 12.35 -24.90
C MET A 550 -37.85 13.03 -26.26
N ASN A 551 -37.73 12.25 -27.35
CA ASN A 551 -37.55 12.75 -28.72
C ASN A 551 -38.87 12.85 -29.51
N GLY A 552 -40.01 12.85 -28.81
CA GLY A 552 -41.33 13.15 -29.39
C GLY A 552 -42.01 11.98 -30.10
N PHE A 553 -41.51 10.76 -29.94
CA PHE A 553 -42.16 9.56 -30.47
C PHE A 553 -43.28 9.08 -29.53
N SER A 554 -44.37 8.55 -30.10
CA SER A 554 -45.41 7.88 -29.32
C SER A 554 -45.03 6.42 -29.12
N VAL A 555 -44.68 6.03 -27.89
CA VAL A 555 -44.10 4.72 -27.58
C VAL A 555 -45.13 3.83 -26.88
N THR A 556 -45.27 2.59 -27.36
CA THR A 556 -46.00 1.52 -26.67
C THR A 556 -45.08 0.33 -26.44
N MET A 557 -44.97 -0.12 -25.19
CA MET A 557 -44.23 -1.30 -24.77
C MET A 557 -45.16 -2.50 -24.60
N PHE A 558 -44.73 -3.68 -25.02
CA PHE A 558 -45.47 -4.93 -24.91
C PHE A 558 -44.71 -5.91 -24.02
N GLU A 559 -45.30 -6.33 -22.90
CA GLU A 559 -44.67 -7.21 -21.90
C GLU A 559 -45.45 -8.52 -21.76
N GLN A 560 -44.74 -9.65 -21.76
CA GLN A 560 -45.34 -10.97 -21.61
C GLN A 560 -45.78 -11.22 -20.15
N HIS A 561 -45.00 -10.75 -19.18
CA HIS A 561 -45.27 -10.93 -17.77
C HIS A 561 -46.33 -9.95 -17.24
N PRO A 562 -46.97 -10.24 -16.09
CA PRO A 562 -47.89 -9.30 -15.44
C PRO A 562 -47.15 -8.19 -14.66
N TYR A 563 -45.84 -8.06 -14.88
CA TYR A 563 -44.97 -7.16 -14.13
C TYR A 563 -43.82 -6.68 -15.04
N PRO A 564 -43.29 -5.46 -14.84
CA PRO A 564 -42.19 -4.92 -15.65
C PRO A 564 -40.76 -5.36 -15.20
N GLY A 565 -39.71 -4.90 -15.87
CA GLY A 565 -38.31 -5.07 -15.43
C GLY A 565 -37.59 -6.30 -16.01
N GLY A 566 -38.30 -7.20 -16.71
CA GLY A 566 -37.69 -8.36 -17.37
C GLY A 566 -36.79 -9.19 -16.43
N MET A 567 -35.54 -9.45 -16.83
CA MET A 567 -34.61 -10.28 -16.05
C MET A 567 -34.28 -9.73 -14.67
N VAL A 568 -34.17 -8.39 -14.50
CA VAL A 568 -33.83 -7.82 -13.18
C VAL A 568 -34.95 -8.07 -12.18
N ALA A 569 -36.20 -8.03 -12.63
CA ALA A 569 -37.37 -8.39 -11.83
C ALA A 569 -37.52 -9.91 -11.59
N GLY A 570 -37.16 -10.73 -12.57
CA GLY A 570 -37.41 -12.17 -12.55
C GLY A 570 -36.31 -13.02 -11.90
N ALA A 571 -35.06 -12.55 -11.93
CA ALA A 571 -33.90 -13.34 -11.52
C ALA A 571 -33.17 -12.79 -10.28
N ILE A 572 -33.26 -11.49 -10.00
CA ILE A 572 -32.60 -10.89 -8.84
C ILE A 572 -33.52 -11.03 -7.62
N PRO A 573 -33.02 -11.58 -6.49
CA PRO A 573 -33.80 -11.67 -5.26
C PRO A 573 -34.26 -10.31 -4.74
N GLU A 574 -35.48 -10.26 -4.18
CA GLU A 574 -36.13 -9.03 -3.70
C GLU A 574 -35.34 -8.27 -2.63
N TYR A 575 -34.54 -8.96 -1.81
CA TYR A 575 -33.68 -8.31 -0.82
C TYR A 575 -32.47 -7.58 -1.42
N ARG A 576 -32.15 -7.82 -2.70
CA ARG A 576 -31.11 -7.08 -3.46
C ARG A 576 -31.69 -6.01 -4.38
N LEU A 577 -32.88 -6.25 -4.93
CA LEU A 577 -33.59 -5.29 -5.78
C LEU A 577 -35.09 -5.39 -5.48
N PRO A 578 -35.60 -4.56 -4.56
CA PRO A 578 -37.01 -4.52 -4.25
C PRO A 578 -37.85 -4.11 -5.46
N ARG A 579 -39.10 -4.59 -5.49
CA ARG A 579 -40.04 -4.30 -6.59
C ARG A 579 -40.25 -2.80 -6.81
N HIS A 580 -40.40 -2.05 -5.73
CA HIS A 580 -40.68 -0.62 -5.77
C HIS A 580 -39.53 0.20 -6.38
N GLU A 581 -38.28 -0.28 -6.32
CA GLU A 581 -37.14 0.40 -6.96
C GLU A 581 -37.21 0.28 -8.49
N ILE A 582 -37.73 -0.85 -9.00
CA ILE A 582 -38.00 -1.01 -10.44
C ILE A 582 -39.15 -0.09 -10.84
N ASP A 583 -40.20 -0.05 -10.04
CA ASP A 583 -41.39 0.75 -10.30
C ASP A 583 -41.04 2.26 -10.30
N HIS A 584 -40.12 2.71 -9.43
CA HIS A 584 -39.63 4.09 -9.37
C HIS A 584 -38.97 4.54 -10.70
N ASP A 585 -38.13 3.71 -11.32
CA ASP A 585 -37.57 4.03 -12.64
C ASP A 585 -38.62 4.04 -13.76
N LEU A 586 -39.77 3.38 -13.57
CA LEU A 586 -40.87 3.37 -14.54
C LEU A 586 -41.80 4.58 -14.43
N GLU A 587 -41.84 5.27 -13.29
CA GLU A 587 -42.62 6.51 -13.11
C GLU A 587 -42.19 7.57 -14.14
N ALA A 588 -40.89 7.64 -14.43
CA ALA A 588 -40.32 8.44 -15.52
C ALA A 588 -40.95 8.16 -16.90
N LEU A 589 -41.29 6.90 -17.20
CA LEU A 589 -41.94 6.54 -18.47
C LEU A 589 -43.42 6.96 -18.49
N ASP A 590 -44.11 6.91 -17.35
CA ASP A 590 -45.50 7.34 -17.22
C ASP A 590 -45.62 8.86 -17.44
N GLU A 591 -44.69 9.64 -16.87
CA GLU A 591 -44.60 11.10 -17.10
C GLU A 591 -44.37 11.45 -18.58
N LEU A 592 -43.61 10.61 -19.29
CA LEU A 592 -43.38 10.74 -20.73
C LEU A 592 -44.54 10.22 -21.59
N GLY A 593 -45.59 9.67 -20.99
CA GLY A 593 -46.77 9.15 -21.69
C GLY A 593 -46.53 7.85 -22.45
N VAL A 594 -45.57 7.03 -22.01
CA VAL A 594 -45.31 5.71 -22.60
C VAL A 594 -46.39 4.73 -22.16
N GLU A 595 -47.04 4.07 -23.11
CA GLU A 595 -48.05 3.05 -22.80
C GLU A 595 -47.40 1.68 -22.59
N ILE A 596 -47.68 1.00 -21.49
CA ILE A 596 -47.19 -0.37 -21.24
C ILE A 596 -48.37 -1.37 -21.26
N ARG A 597 -48.27 -2.40 -22.10
CA ARG A 597 -49.28 -3.47 -22.25
C ARG A 597 -48.74 -4.80 -21.73
N TYR A 598 -49.16 -5.18 -20.54
CA TYR A 598 -48.82 -6.46 -19.90
C TYR A 598 -49.62 -7.64 -20.47
N GLY A 599 -49.10 -8.85 -20.26
CA GLY A 599 -49.73 -10.10 -20.69
C GLY A 599 -49.78 -10.30 -22.21
N GLN A 600 -48.97 -9.59 -23.00
CA GLN A 600 -48.91 -9.69 -24.45
C GLN A 600 -47.60 -10.33 -24.93
N THR A 601 -47.72 -11.50 -25.55
CA THR A 601 -46.58 -12.30 -26.02
C THR A 601 -46.41 -12.15 -27.53
N ALA A 602 -45.27 -11.60 -27.95
CA ALA A 602 -44.90 -11.52 -29.36
C ALA A 602 -44.83 -12.92 -30.01
N GLY A 603 -45.40 -13.06 -31.22
CA GLY A 603 -45.49 -14.32 -31.94
C GLY A 603 -46.66 -15.22 -31.53
N LYS A 604 -47.37 -14.89 -30.44
CA LYS A 604 -48.59 -15.59 -30.01
C LYS A 604 -49.82 -14.68 -30.07
N ASP A 605 -49.73 -13.51 -29.44
CA ASP A 605 -50.85 -12.57 -29.33
C ASP A 605 -50.81 -11.49 -30.43
N PHE A 606 -49.61 -11.17 -30.94
CA PHE A 606 -49.41 -10.27 -32.08
C PHE A 606 -48.14 -10.63 -32.87
N THR A 607 -48.06 -10.18 -34.12
CA THR A 607 -46.90 -10.34 -35.00
C THR A 607 -46.32 -8.99 -35.44
N ILE A 608 -45.10 -9.00 -36.01
CA ILE A 608 -44.50 -7.78 -36.59
C ILE A 608 -45.38 -7.20 -37.71
N SER A 609 -46.06 -8.06 -38.48
CA SER A 609 -46.98 -7.62 -39.54
C SER A 609 -48.18 -6.88 -38.96
N ASP A 610 -48.73 -7.34 -37.83
CA ASP A 610 -49.85 -6.67 -37.15
C ASP A 610 -49.44 -5.29 -36.64
N LEU A 611 -48.22 -5.14 -36.11
CA LEU A 611 -47.68 -3.86 -35.67
C LEU A 611 -47.47 -2.89 -36.84
N ARG A 612 -47.00 -3.36 -37.99
CA ARG A 612 -46.80 -2.53 -39.20
C ARG A 612 -48.10 -2.08 -39.86
N GLY A 613 -49.19 -2.82 -39.63
CA GLY A 613 -50.50 -2.52 -40.21
C GLY A 613 -51.32 -1.50 -39.43
N GLN A 614 -50.92 -1.19 -38.19
CA GLN A 614 -51.54 -0.15 -37.35
C GLN A 614 -51.15 1.24 -37.81
#